data_AF-A0AAV0UDG7-F1
#
_entry.id   AF-A0AAV0UDG7-F1
#
_cell.length_a   1.000
_cell.length_b   1.000
_cell.length_c   1.000
_cell.angle_alpha   90.00
_cell.angle_beta   90.00
_cell.angle_gamma   90.00
#
_symmetry.space_group_name_H-M   'P 1'
#
loop_
_entity.id
_entity.type
_entity.pdbx_description
1 polymer ?
#
loop_
_entity_poly.entity_id
_entity_poly.type
_entity_poly.pdbx_seq_one_letter_code
_entity_poly.pdbx_strand_id
1 'polypeptide(L)'
;MRPTAVRHFHSTQPQPWLVPVGLACAGMFIGSRYIMRVQERIRRRRAGLVDDEDDDKSDKNSVIFEQNAANTGRRRRARWQEYSPEWATEIMLDYLHTTAVSSLGDDPMESFSTILAVPAGTDEHERAEYEQVANSAGFNVVAAIDEPVAALHAVQRCVVEELHSPEIMSTRGPIAVLDIGGYVSTVSLLEKERDGIGFSLLHTMSTVAVSGHQVNELLFRSVVEKFKEDHGIELSVDYMASYRILKAVESAKIELSNRLSSDINLPFITADRKGAKHLMHKITAFDLAHVQEGPAREAIALCNQALYEAGVLKQDLSGFVLIGGGAKSKFMRQQLNAFFKRPAFEIKSFNPEEAVVLGASEYGRLLIQEY
;
A
#
# COMPACT_ATOMS: atom_id res chain seq x y z
N MET A 1 7.13 32.22 23.71
CA MET A 1 6.72 31.46 24.93
C MET A 1 6.94 29.97 24.65
N ARG A 2 7.79 29.29 25.42
CA ARG A 2 7.76 27.82 25.58
C ARG A 2 6.87 27.51 26.82
N PRO A 3 6.61 26.24 27.18
CA PRO A 3 5.82 25.20 26.49
C PRO A 3 4.66 24.74 27.42
N THR A 4 3.59 24.16 26.87
CA THR A 4 2.60 23.44 27.70
C THR A 4 2.83 21.94 27.58
N ALA A 5 3.42 21.36 28.62
CA ALA A 5 3.37 19.93 28.89
C ALA A 5 1.97 19.56 29.40
N VAL A 6 1.45 18.42 29.00
CA VAL A 6 0.35 17.74 29.72
C VAL A 6 0.83 16.36 30.15
N ARG A 7 0.79 16.15 31.47
CA ARG A 7 1.16 14.93 32.19
C ARG A 7 -0.04 13.97 32.29
N HIS A 8 0.32 12.68 32.24
CA HIS A 8 -0.27 11.49 32.85
C HIS A 8 -1.72 11.05 32.54
N PHE A 9 -1.77 9.96 31.78
CA PHE A 9 -2.76 8.88 31.82
C PHE A 9 -2.97 8.35 33.24
N HIS A 10 -4.12 8.61 33.87
CA HIS A 10 -4.71 7.73 34.88
C HIS A 10 -6.24 7.70 34.69
N SER A 11 -6.80 6.52 34.92
CA SER A 11 -8.18 6.07 34.66
C SER A 11 -9.29 7.10 34.86
N THR A 12 -10.21 7.23 33.89
CA THR A 12 -11.65 6.91 34.01
C THR A 12 -12.44 7.34 32.77
N GLN A 13 -13.23 6.40 32.24
CA GLN A 13 -14.16 6.47 31.09
C GLN A 13 -13.55 6.64 29.68
N PRO A 14 -13.94 5.78 28.70
CA PRO A 14 -13.61 6.03 27.30
C PRO A 14 -14.33 7.30 26.86
N GLN A 15 -13.55 8.29 26.46
CA GLN A 15 -14.07 9.56 25.97
C GLN A 15 -14.77 9.34 24.61
N PRO A 16 -15.88 10.03 24.31
CA PRO A 16 -16.69 9.81 23.10
C PRO A 16 -15.94 10.02 21.77
N TRP A 17 -14.75 10.63 21.78
CA TRP A 17 -13.88 10.78 20.60
C TRP A 17 -12.91 9.60 20.35
N LEU A 18 -12.79 8.64 21.28
CA LEU A 18 -12.07 7.38 21.03
C LEU A 18 -12.78 6.48 20.01
N VAL A 19 -14.10 6.65 19.86
CA VAL A 19 -14.92 5.91 18.88
C VAL A 19 -14.62 6.36 17.44
N PRO A 20 -14.57 7.66 17.09
CA PRO A 20 -14.14 8.13 15.76
C PRO A 20 -12.71 7.74 15.39
N VAL A 21 -11.74 7.84 16.32
CA VAL A 21 -10.35 7.43 16.03
C VAL A 21 -10.23 5.92 15.87
N GLY A 22 -10.96 5.15 16.70
CA GLY A 22 -11.05 3.69 16.55
C GLY A 22 -11.73 3.27 15.24
N LEU A 23 -12.78 3.98 14.83
CA LEU A 23 -13.49 3.79 13.56
C LEU A 23 -12.68 4.22 12.35
N ALA A 24 -11.91 5.31 12.43
CA ALA A 24 -11.02 5.76 11.37
C ALA A 24 -9.82 4.81 11.21
N CYS A 25 -9.21 4.36 12.31
CA CYS A 25 -8.16 3.33 12.28
C CYS A 25 -8.70 1.98 11.78
N ALA A 26 -9.93 1.62 12.17
CA ALA A 26 -10.64 0.46 11.65
C ALA A 26 -10.99 0.61 10.16
N GLY A 27 -11.46 1.78 9.73
CA GLY A 27 -11.77 2.11 8.34
C GLY A 27 -10.53 2.13 7.46
N MET A 28 -9.41 2.67 7.93
CA MET A 28 -8.12 2.56 7.24
C MET A 28 -7.63 1.10 7.16
N PHE A 29 -7.80 0.31 8.24
CA PHE A 29 -7.38 -1.10 8.26
C PHE A 29 -8.29 -2.04 7.46
N ILE A 30 -9.61 -1.78 7.46
CA ILE A 30 -10.62 -2.58 6.75
C ILE A 30 -10.76 -2.10 5.32
N GLY A 31 -10.80 -0.79 5.07
CA GLY A 31 -10.83 -0.20 3.74
C GLY A 31 -9.60 -0.59 2.94
N SER A 32 -8.41 -0.57 3.55
CA SER A 32 -7.21 -1.12 2.89
C SER A 32 -7.37 -2.61 2.58
N ARG A 33 -7.84 -3.43 3.53
CA ARG A 33 -8.12 -4.87 3.27
C ARG A 33 -9.22 -5.10 2.23
N TYR A 34 -10.20 -4.22 2.13
CA TYR A 34 -11.25 -4.31 1.12
C TYR A 34 -10.71 -3.98 -0.25
N ILE A 35 -10.04 -2.83 -0.39
CA ILE A 35 -9.34 -2.44 -1.61
C ILE A 35 -8.42 -3.58 -2.07
N MET A 36 -7.72 -4.24 -1.14
CA MET A 36 -6.90 -5.43 -1.43
C MET A 36 -7.70 -6.63 -1.94
N ARG A 37 -8.88 -6.92 -1.37
CA ARG A 37 -9.75 -8.02 -1.83
C ARG A 37 -10.39 -7.73 -3.18
N VAL A 38 -10.76 -6.48 -3.44
CA VAL A 38 -11.23 -6.03 -4.75
C VAL A 38 -10.11 -6.21 -5.77
N GLN A 39 -8.91 -5.71 -5.48
CA GLN A 39 -7.73 -5.91 -6.34
C GLN A 39 -7.42 -7.39 -6.59
N GLU A 40 -7.57 -8.25 -5.59
CA GLU A 40 -7.37 -9.70 -5.75
C GLU A 40 -8.49 -10.37 -6.58
N ARG A 41 -9.75 -9.94 -6.46
CA ARG A 41 -10.85 -10.40 -7.32
C ARG A 41 -10.64 -9.99 -8.77
N ILE A 42 -10.30 -8.73 -9.01
CA ILE A 42 -9.96 -8.20 -10.34
C ILE A 42 -8.82 -9.05 -10.94
N ARG A 43 -7.79 -9.37 -10.14
CA ARG A 43 -6.71 -10.26 -10.55
C ARG A 43 -7.18 -11.67 -10.89
N ARG A 44 -8.00 -12.31 -10.03
CA ARG A 44 -8.51 -13.68 -10.23
C ARG A 44 -9.34 -13.80 -11.49
N ARG A 45 -10.26 -12.85 -11.72
CA ARG A 45 -11.06 -12.75 -12.95
C ARG A 45 -10.19 -12.64 -14.19
N ARG A 46 -9.15 -11.79 -14.15
CA ARG A 46 -8.18 -11.66 -15.24
C ARG A 46 -7.37 -12.93 -15.49
N ALA A 47 -7.08 -13.70 -14.45
CA ALA A 47 -6.38 -14.99 -14.57
C ALA A 47 -7.29 -16.14 -15.07
N GLY A 48 -8.56 -15.87 -15.40
CA GLY A 48 -9.53 -16.90 -15.79
C GLY A 48 -9.87 -17.87 -14.65
N LEU A 49 -9.57 -17.49 -13.41
CA LEU A 49 -9.90 -18.26 -12.22
C LEU A 49 -11.34 -17.92 -11.82
N VAL A 50 -12.11 -18.96 -11.51
CA VAL A 50 -13.47 -18.79 -10.98
C VAL A 50 -13.35 -18.19 -9.58
N ASP A 51 -14.12 -17.13 -9.30
CA ASP A 51 -14.25 -16.61 -7.94
C ASP A 51 -14.73 -17.79 -7.05
N ASP A 52 -14.01 -18.08 -5.95
CA ASP A 52 -14.40 -19.21 -5.08
C ASP A 52 -15.84 -19.00 -4.60
N GLU A 53 -16.73 -20.00 -4.65
CA GLU A 53 -18.11 -19.89 -4.13
C GLU A 53 -18.15 -19.56 -2.62
N ASP A 54 -17.02 -19.74 -1.91
CA ASP A 54 -16.83 -19.30 -0.53
C ASP A 54 -16.38 -17.83 -0.41
N ASP A 55 -15.83 -17.21 -1.46
CA ASP A 55 -15.54 -15.76 -1.49
C ASP A 55 -16.83 -14.94 -1.55
N ASP A 56 -17.86 -15.40 -2.28
CA ASP A 56 -19.18 -14.76 -2.39
C ASP A 56 -20.02 -14.91 -1.09
N LYS A 57 -19.74 -15.96 -0.30
CA LYS A 57 -20.22 -16.05 1.10
C LYS A 57 -19.40 -15.20 2.06
N SER A 58 -18.14 -14.91 1.74
CA SER A 58 -17.26 -14.01 2.50
C SER A 58 -17.49 -12.52 2.19
N ASP A 59 -18.16 -12.19 1.09
CA ASP A 59 -18.72 -10.85 0.81
C ASP A 59 -19.80 -10.47 1.84
N LYS A 60 -20.34 -11.46 2.55
CA LYS A 60 -21.20 -11.29 3.74
C LYS A 60 -20.42 -11.34 5.06
N ASN A 61 -19.09 -11.47 5.07
CA ASN A 61 -18.29 -11.31 6.28
C ASN A 61 -18.12 -9.83 6.58
N SER A 62 -19.23 -9.25 7.02
CA SER A 62 -19.27 -8.15 7.93
C SER A 62 -18.13 -8.19 8.95
N VAL A 63 -17.37 -7.11 9.06
CA VAL A 63 -16.45 -7.00 10.19
C VAL A 63 -17.25 -6.60 11.41
N ILE A 64 -17.27 -7.47 12.40
CA ILE A 64 -18.09 -7.26 13.58
C ILE A 64 -17.30 -6.49 14.64
N PHE A 65 -17.69 -5.25 14.92
CA PHE A 65 -17.13 -4.49 16.05
C PHE A 65 -18.00 -4.60 17.28
N GLU A 66 -17.35 -4.75 18.44
CA GLU A 66 -17.99 -4.59 19.74
C GLU A 66 -18.05 -3.11 20.10
N GLN A 67 -19.23 -2.50 19.94
CA GLN A 67 -19.44 -1.13 20.43
C GLN A 67 -19.76 -1.17 21.93
N ASN A 68 -18.81 -0.74 22.76
CA ASN A 68 -19.06 -0.58 24.20
C ASN A 68 -19.88 0.70 24.44
N ALA A 69 -21.18 0.55 24.71
CA ALA A 69 -22.03 1.65 25.12
C ALA A 69 -21.56 2.25 26.46
N ALA A 70 -21.61 3.58 26.57
CA ALA A 70 -21.10 4.34 27.71
C ALA A 70 -21.61 3.83 29.08
N ASN A 71 -20.71 3.95 30.06
CA ASN A 71 -20.70 3.33 31.37
C ASN A 71 -21.93 3.70 32.24
N THR A 72 -23.05 2.99 32.06
CA THR A 72 -24.29 3.19 32.84
C THR A 72 -24.76 1.86 33.46
N GLY A 73 -23.93 1.27 34.32
CA GLY A 73 -24.35 0.39 35.43
C GLY A 73 -25.18 -0.88 35.15
N ARG A 74 -25.51 -1.20 33.89
CA ARG A 74 -26.26 -2.40 33.51
C ARG A 74 -25.41 -3.24 32.55
N ARG A 75 -25.11 -4.48 32.96
CA ARG A 75 -24.57 -5.52 32.06
C ARG A 75 -25.48 -5.60 30.83
N ARG A 76 -24.98 -5.20 29.66
CA ARG A 76 -25.66 -5.37 28.37
C ARG A 76 -24.75 -6.11 27.40
N ARG A 77 -25.36 -7.01 26.62
CA ARG A 77 -24.72 -7.80 25.57
C ARG A 77 -24.10 -6.87 24.53
N ALA A 78 -22.87 -7.15 24.12
CA ALA A 78 -22.24 -6.60 22.94
C ALA A 78 -23.21 -6.64 21.75
N ARG A 79 -23.43 -5.50 21.09
CA ARG A 79 -24.07 -5.47 19.77
C ARG A 79 -22.96 -5.53 18.73
N TRP A 80 -22.86 -6.70 18.15
CA TRP A 80 -22.12 -7.00 16.95
C TRP A 80 -22.77 -6.24 15.78
N GLN A 81 -22.08 -5.23 15.23
CA GLN A 81 -22.57 -4.48 14.08
C GLN A 81 -21.74 -4.86 12.85
N GLU A 82 -22.45 -5.23 11.80
CA GLU A 82 -21.90 -5.69 10.54
C GLU A 82 -21.63 -4.50 9.62
N TYR A 83 -20.39 -4.35 9.15
CA TYR A 83 -20.01 -3.26 8.24
C TYR A 83 -19.62 -3.79 6.87
N SER A 84 -20.16 -3.14 5.82
CA SER A 84 -19.80 -3.48 4.45
C SER A 84 -18.41 -2.93 4.11
N PRO A 85 -17.73 -3.52 3.14
CA PRO A 85 -16.42 -3.06 2.76
C PRO A 85 -16.41 -1.67 2.08
N GLU A 86 -17.48 -1.32 1.35
CA GLU A 86 -17.67 0.02 0.76
C GLU A 86 -17.72 1.09 1.85
N TRP A 87 -18.44 0.80 2.95
CA TRP A 87 -18.53 1.70 4.09
C TRP A 87 -17.17 1.91 4.79
N ALA A 88 -16.31 0.89 4.82
CA ALA A 88 -14.96 1.05 5.35
C ALA A 88 -14.09 1.94 4.45
N THR A 89 -14.24 1.85 3.13
CA THR A 89 -13.61 2.77 2.17
C THR A 89 -14.16 4.18 2.31
N GLU A 90 -15.47 4.34 2.48
CA GLU A 90 -16.11 5.64 2.71
C GLU A 90 -15.53 6.34 3.95
N ILE A 91 -15.34 5.63 5.07
CA ILE A 91 -14.68 6.20 6.27
C ILE A 91 -13.23 6.60 5.99
N MET A 92 -12.49 5.78 5.25
CA MET A 92 -11.11 6.11 4.91
C MET A 92 -11.05 7.37 4.04
N LEU A 93 -11.95 7.48 3.07
CA LEU A 93 -12.07 8.63 2.18
C LEU A 93 -12.53 9.88 2.92
N ASP A 94 -13.49 9.79 3.84
CA ASP A 94 -13.90 10.88 4.73
C ASP A 94 -12.75 11.38 5.63
N TYR A 95 -11.93 10.45 6.13
CA TYR A 95 -10.72 10.81 6.88
C TYR A 95 -9.70 11.57 6.03
N LEU A 96 -9.46 11.12 4.79
CA LEU A 96 -8.57 11.81 3.85
C LEU A 96 -9.13 13.20 3.51
N HIS A 97 -10.44 13.29 3.30
CA HIS A 97 -11.12 14.54 3.04
C HIS A 97 -10.95 15.54 4.19
N THR A 98 -11.29 15.13 5.41
CA THR A 98 -11.15 15.97 6.61
C THR A 98 -9.70 16.43 6.82
N THR A 99 -8.74 15.57 6.50
CA THR A 99 -7.31 15.90 6.56
C THR A 99 -6.92 16.95 5.52
N ALA A 100 -7.46 16.84 4.29
CA ALA A 100 -7.26 17.82 3.24
C ALA A 100 -7.91 19.18 3.58
N VAL A 101 -9.16 19.21 4.06
CA VAL A 101 -9.84 20.43 4.56
C VAL A 101 -8.97 21.13 5.59
N SER A 102 -8.51 20.37 6.59
CA SER A 102 -7.70 20.90 7.68
C SER A 102 -6.35 21.46 7.21
N SER A 103 -5.83 20.96 6.10
CA SER A 103 -4.52 21.37 5.55
C SER A 103 -4.62 22.55 4.58
N LEU A 104 -5.68 22.60 3.77
CA LEU A 104 -5.89 23.62 2.73
C LEU A 104 -6.59 24.87 3.28
N GLY A 105 -7.35 24.75 4.37
CA GLY A 105 -8.08 25.86 4.99
C GLY A 105 -9.42 26.18 4.34
N ASP A 106 -9.69 25.60 3.16
CA ASP A 106 -10.96 25.63 2.43
C ASP A 106 -11.46 24.19 2.25
N ASP A 107 -12.76 24.02 1.99
CA ASP A 107 -13.37 22.72 1.77
C ASP A 107 -12.97 22.17 0.36
N PRO A 108 -12.22 21.03 0.28
CA PRO A 108 -11.91 20.31 -0.94
C PRO A 108 -13.15 20.08 -1.82
N MET A 109 -14.32 19.83 -1.21
CA MET A 109 -15.56 19.42 -1.90
C MET A 109 -16.18 20.53 -2.72
N GLU A 110 -16.11 21.78 -2.25
CA GLU A 110 -16.68 22.93 -2.96
C GLU A 110 -15.68 23.60 -3.90
N SER A 111 -14.38 23.45 -3.62
CA SER A 111 -13.33 24.27 -4.22
C SER A 111 -12.34 23.52 -5.11
N PHE A 112 -12.31 22.17 -5.10
CA PHE A 112 -11.27 21.41 -5.79
C PHE A 112 -11.79 20.18 -6.54
N SER A 113 -11.53 20.15 -7.85
CA SER A 113 -11.69 18.97 -8.69
C SER A 113 -10.72 17.86 -8.28
N THR A 114 -11.20 16.61 -8.23
CA THR A 114 -10.41 15.45 -7.81
C THR A 114 -10.04 14.56 -8.99
N ILE A 115 -8.77 14.15 -9.05
CA ILE A 115 -8.30 13.08 -9.94
C ILE A 115 -8.18 11.79 -9.13
N LEU A 116 -8.84 10.72 -9.59
CA LEU A 116 -8.83 9.43 -8.92
C LEU A 116 -7.80 8.51 -9.57
N ALA A 117 -6.76 8.13 -8.84
CA ALA A 117 -5.85 7.07 -9.31
C ALA A 117 -6.49 5.69 -9.05
N VAL A 118 -6.51 4.83 -10.06
CA VAL A 118 -7.09 3.47 -10.00
C VAL A 118 -6.07 2.42 -10.41
N PRO A 119 -6.22 1.15 -9.99
CA PRO A 119 -5.31 0.08 -10.41
C PRO A 119 -5.20 -0.03 -11.94
N ALA A 120 -4.05 -0.47 -12.43
CA ALA A 120 -3.81 -0.59 -13.87
C ALA A 120 -4.82 -1.53 -14.56
N GLY A 121 -5.31 -1.13 -15.74
CA GLY A 121 -6.19 -1.95 -16.57
C GLY A 121 -7.60 -2.14 -16.03
N THR A 122 -7.99 -1.36 -15.02
CA THR A 122 -9.37 -1.28 -14.52
C THR A 122 -10.31 -0.94 -15.66
N ASP A 123 -11.37 -1.72 -15.85
CA ASP A 123 -12.32 -1.47 -16.93
C ASP A 123 -13.31 -0.32 -16.61
N GLU A 124 -14.12 0.08 -17.59
CA GLU A 124 -15.05 1.20 -17.44
C GLU A 124 -16.09 0.97 -16.33
N HIS A 125 -16.49 -0.28 -16.11
CA HIS A 125 -17.48 -0.61 -15.09
C HIS A 125 -16.86 -0.50 -13.70
N GLU A 126 -15.68 -1.11 -13.51
CA GLU A 126 -14.93 -1.03 -12.25
C GLU A 126 -14.54 0.42 -11.92
N ARG A 127 -14.18 1.23 -12.93
CA ARG A 127 -13.91 2.67 -12.75
C ARG A 127 -15.13 3.41 -12.24
N ALA A 128 -16.30 3.19 -12.84
CA ALA A 128 -17.54 3.81 -12.39
C ALA A 128 -17.88 3.44 -10.93
N GLU A 129 -17.59 2.22 -10.49
CA GLU A 129 -17.75 1.80 -9.10
C GLU A 129 -16.81 2.58 -8.16
N TYR A 130 -15.54 2.72 -8.51
CA TYR A 130 -14.58 3.52 -7.74
C TYR A 130 -14.99 5.00 -7.66
N GLU A 131 -15.41 5.58 -8.78
CA GLU A 131 -15.91 6.97 -8.83
C GLU A 131 -17.16 7.13 -7.98
N GLN A 132 -18.10 6.20 -8.02
CA GLN A 132 -19.31 6.26 -7.20
C GLN A 132 -18.98 6.24 -5.70
N VAL A 133 -18.03 5.40 -5.27
CA VAL A 133 -17.59 5.35 -3.88
C VAL A 133 -16.90 6.66 -3.47
N ALA A 134 -16.04 7.21 -4.32
CA ALA A 134 -15.39 8.49 -4.09
C ALA A 134 -16.39 9.66 -4.01
N ASN A 135 -17.34 9.72 -4.94
CA ASN A 135 -18.42 10.71 -4.96
C ASN A 135 -19.34 10.57 -3.74
N SER A 136 -19.58 9.36 -3.24
CA SER A 136 -20.37 9.12 -2.02
C SER A 136 -19.65 9.59 -0.77
N ALA A 137 -18.31 9.49 -0.74
CA ALA A 137 -17.46 10.13 0.26
C ALA A 137 -17.29 11.65 0.03
N GLY A 138 -17.97 12.19 -1.00
CA GLY A 138 -18.13 13.60 -1.34
C GLY A 138 -17.09 14.18 -2.32
N PHE A 139 -16.12 13.39 -2.76
CA PHE A 139 -15.09 13.90 -3.68
C PHE A 139 -15.73 14.26 -5.02
N ASN A 140 -15.42 15.44 -5.58
CA ASN A 140 -15.85 15.79 -6.94
C ASN A 140 -14.87 15.20 -7.96
N VAL A 141 -15.05 13.93 -8.34
CA VAL A 141 -14.14 13.25 -9.27
C VAL A 141 -14.35 13.74 -10.70
N VAL A 142 -13.32 14.32 -11.31
CA VAL A 142 -13.38 14.84 -12.68
C VAL A 142 -12.73 13.94 -13.72
N ALA A 143 -11.83 13.05 -13.28
CA ALA A 143 -11.23 12.01 -14.12
C ALA A 143 -10.60 10.91 -13.26
N ALA A 144 -10.60 9.68 -13.79
CA ALA A 144 -9.82 8.57 -13.27
C ALA A 144 -8.56 8.32 -14.14
N ILE A 145 -7.46 7.93 -13.51
CA ILE A 145 -6.19 7.64 -14.17
C ILE A 145 -5.59 6.34 -13.63
N ASP A 146 -5.01 5.52 -14.51
CA ASP A 146 -4.29 4.32 -14.07
C ASP A 146 -3.04 4.71 -13.26
N GLU A 147 -2.87 4.08 -12.09
CA GLU A 147 -1.71 4.25 -11.20
C GLU A 147 -0.35 4.28 -11.93
N PRO A 148 -0.01 3.33 -12.83
CA PRO A 148 1.28 3.38 -13.53
C PRO A 148 1.38 4.55 -14.53
N VAL A 149 0.27 4.99 -15.12
CA VAL A 149 0.24 6.17 -16.01
C VAL A 149 0.48 7.43 -15.19
N ALA A 150 -0.21 7.57 -14.05
CA ALA A 150 0.00 8.65 -13.10
C ALA A 150 1.48 8.70 -12.68
N ALA A 151 2.05 7.57 -12.25
CA ALA A 151 3.44 7.50 -11.86
C ALA A 151 4.42 7.98 -12.96
N LEU A 152 4.14 7.68 -14.23
CA LEU A 152 4.96 8.19 -15.34
C LEU A 152 4.81 9.69 -15.56
N HIS A 153 3.64 10.29 -15.31
CA HIS A 153 3.51 11.75 -15.33
C HIS A 153 4.36 12.42 -14.25
N ALA A 154 4.42 11.85 -13.05
CA ALA A 154 5.30 12.34 -11.99
C ALA A 154 6.78 12.26 -12.39
N VAL A 155 7.18 11.12 -12.95
CA VAL A 155 8.53 10.89 -13.48
C VAL A 155 8.86 11.90 -14.58
N GLN A 156 7.96 12.08 -15.55
CA GLN A 156 8.16 12.97 -16.69
C GLN A 156 8.39 14.41 -16.23
N ARG A 157 7.58 14.89 -15.27
CA ARG A 157 7.76 16.22 -14.69
C ARG A 157 9.15 16.37 -14.05
N CYS A 158 9.56 15.42 -13.23
CA CYS A 158 10.89 15.42 -12.60
C CYS A 158 12.02 15.42 -13.63
N VAL A 159 11.90 14.62 -14.71
CA VAL A 159 12.89 14.60 -15.80
C VAL A 159 13.04 15.98 -16.44
N VAL A 160 11.92 16.66 -16.70
CA VAL A 160 11.90 18.00 -17.31
C VAL A 160 12.50 19.04 -16.36
N GLU A 161 12.10 19.04 -15.09
CA GLU A 161 12.51 20.06 -14.11
C GLU A 161 13.96 19.87 -13.62
N GLU A 162 14.42 18.63 -13.41
CA GLU A 162 15.71 18.36 -12.76
C GLU A 162 16.81 18.01 -13.75
N LEU A 163 16.53 17.13 -14.71
CA LEU A 163 17.56 16.50 -15.53
C LEU A 163 17.81 17.24 -16.83
N HIS A 164 16.90 18.16 -17.23
CA HIS A 164 16.94 18.90 -18.50
C HIS A 164 17.21 17.99 -19.72
N SER A 165 16.91 16.68 -19.58
CA SER A 165 17.23 15.64 -20.55
C SER A 165 16.05 14.70 -20.68
N PRO A 166 15.23 14.84 -21.73
CA PRO A 166 14.03 14.03 -21.94
C PRO A 166 14.35 12.60 -22.44
N GLU A 167 15.62 12.19 -22.52
CA GLU A 167 16.03 10.95 -23.19
C GLU A 167 15.43 9.68 -22.57
N ILE A 168 15.17 9.67 -21.26
CA ILE A 168 14.56 8.52 -20.57
C ILE A 168 13.06 8.41 -20.88
N MET A 169 12.43 9.55 -21.21
CA MET A 169 11.05 9.64 -21.71
C MET A 169 11.02 9.78 -23.25
N SER A 170 12.10 9.42 -23.94
CA SER A 170 12.15 9.44 -25.40
C SER A 170 11.28 8.32 -25.98
N THR A 171 10.70 8.56 -27.15
CA THR A 171 9.78 7.66 -27.88
C THR A 171 10.45 6.40 -28.43
N ARG A 172 11.59 5.96 -27.87
CA ARG A 172 12.43 4.87 -28.41
C ARG A 172 11.97 3.46 -28.04
N GLY A 173 10.89 3.33 -27.27
CA GLY A 173 10.30 2.05 -26.90
C GLY A 173 9.54 2.10 -25.56
N PRO A 174 8.91 1.00 -25.14
CA PRO A 174 8.11 0.95 -23.94
C PRO A 174 8.90 1.20 -22.66
N ILE A 175 8.22 1.65 -21.62
CA ILE A 175 8.73 1.84 -20.26
C ILE A 175 8.05 0.83 -19.34
N ALA A 176 8.84 0.11 -18.53
CA ALA A 176 8.29 -0.77 -17.50
C ALA A 176 8.10 -0.01 -16.18
N VAL A 177 6.91 -0.04 -15.60
CA VAL A 177 6.62 0.49 -14.26
C VAL A 177 6.35 -0.69 -13.34
N LEU A 178 7.15 -0.79 -12.30
CA LEU A 178 7.01 -1.78 -11.25
C LEU A 178 6.53 -1.08 -9.98
N ASP A 179 5.26 -1.27 -9.63
CA ASP A 179 4.72 -0.83 -8.35
C ASP A 179 4.88 -1.96 -7.33
N ILE A 180 5.78 -1.77 -6.36
CA ILE A 180 6.01 -2.73 -5.28
C ILE A 180 5.24 -2.28 -4.05
N GLY A 181 3.95 -2.59 -4.06
CA GLY A 181 3.00 -2.16 -3.04
C GLY A 181 3.08 -2.95 -1.73
N GLY A 182 2.22 -2.55 -0.80
CA GLY A 182 2.12 -3.18 0.52
C GLY A 182 1.58 -4.61 0.46
N TYR A 183 0.68 -4.92 -0.49
CA TYR A 183 -0.05 -6.18 -0.53
C TYR A 183 -0.14 -6.77 -1.94
N VAL A 184 -0.29 -5.90 -2.95
CA VAL A 184 -0.23 -6.25 -4.35
C VAL A 184 0.93 -5.48 -4.98
N SER A 185 1.67 -6.14 -5.84
CA SER A 185 2.60 -5.47 -6.76
C SER A 185 2.14 -5.63 -8.19
N THR A 186 2.43 -4.64 -9.02
CA THR A 186 2.11 -4.66 -10.44
C THR A 186 3.35 -4.46 -11.30
N VAL A 187 3.35 -5.09 -12.48
CA VAL A 187 4.29 -4.82 -13.57
C VAL A 187 3.47 -4.33 -14.74
N SER A 188 3.67 -3.09 -15.14
CA SER A 188 2.97 -2.47 -16.26
C SER A 188 3.96 -2.04 -17.33
N LEU A 189 3.66 -2.33 -18.59
CA LEU A 189 4.41 -1.88 -19.75
C LEU A 189 3.61 -0.77 -20.42
N LEU A 190 4.22 0.40 -20.55
CA LEU A 190 3.56 1.59 -21.09
C LEU A 190 4.35 2.17 -22.26
N GLU A 191 3.64 2.69 -23.26
CA GLU A 191 4.23 3.40 -24.38
C GLU A 191 3.76 4.85 -24.38
N LYS A 192 4.71 5.77 -24.58
CA LYS A 192 4.40 7.19 -24.74
C LYS A 192 3.71 7.42 -26.08
N GLU A 193 2.60 8.14 -26.06
CA GLU A 193 1.86 8.46 -27.28
C GLU A 193 2.66 9.40 -28.19
N ARG A 194 2.57 9.21 -29.52
CA ARG A 194 3.41 9.92 -30.49
C ARG A 194 3.13 11.42 -30.57
N ASP A 195 1.87 11.81 -30.47
CA ASP A 195 1.39 13.18 -30.67
C ASP A 195 0.71 13.76 -29.41
N GLY A 196 1.00 13.18 -28.23
CA GLY A 196 0.32 13.51 -26.97
C GLY A 196 1.25 13.61 -25.76
N ILE A 197 0.67 14.06 -24.64
CA ILE A 197 1.32 14.10 -23.33
C ILE A 197 1.08 12.77 -22.58
N GLY A 198 0.24 11.89 -23.13
CA GLY A 198 -0.23 10.66 -22.49
C GLY A 198 0.68 9.44 -22.64
N PHE A 199 0.38 8.43 -21.82
CA PHE A 199 0.95 7.10 -21.87
C PHE A 199 -0.16 6.07 -22.05
N SER A 200 0.04 5.15 -22.98
CA SER A 200 -0.87 4.03 -23.23
C SER A 200 -0.37 2.77 -22.53
N LEU A 201 -1.27 2.05 -21.88
CA LEU A 201 -0.97 0.76 -21.24
C LEU A 201 -0.93 -0.34 -22.30
N LEU A 202 0.23 -0.97 -22.51
CA LEU A 202 0.36 -2.11 -23.42
C LEU A 202 -0.05 -3.42 -22.74
N HIS A 203 0.40 -3.60 -21.51
CA HIS A 203 0.18 -4.82 -20.75
C HIS A 203 0.37 -4.57 -19.26
N THR A 204 -0.37 -5.28 -18.40
CA THR A 204 -0.20 -5.21 -16.96
C THR A 204 -0.42 -6.57 -16.31
N MET A 205 0.39 -6.88 -15.31
CA MET A 205 0.25 -8.07 -14.49
C MET A 205 0.37 -7.69 -13.02
N SER A 206 -0.33 -8.43 -12.15
CA SER A 206 -0.28 -8.22 -10.71
C SER A 206 0.00 -9.52 -9.93
N THR A 207 0.59 -9.38 -8.75
CA THR A 207 0.91 -10.49 -7.86
C THR A 207 0.84 -10.07 -6.39
N VAL A 208 0.44 -11.01 -5.53
CA VAL A 208 0.52 -10.87 -4.05
C VAL A 208 1.83 -11.41 -3.48
N ALA A 209 2.53 -12.25 -4.24
CA ALA A 209 3.75 -12.93 -3.81
C ALA A 209 4.94 -11.96 -3.63
N VAL A 210 4.87 -10.82 -4.31
CA VAL A 210 5.81 -9.71 -4.16
C VAL A 210 5.05 -8.61 -3.43
N SER A 211 5.20 -8.51 -2.12
CA SER A 211 4.50 -7.47 -1.36
C SER A 211 5.20 -7.14 -0.04
N GLY A 212 4.99 -5.92 0.44
CA GLY A 212 5.46 -5.51 1.76
C GLY A 212 4.95 -6.41 2.89
N HIS A 213 3.72 -6.92 2.77
CA HIS A 213 3.07 -7.85 3.68
C HIS A 213 3.74 -9.22 3.65
N GLN A 214 4.04 -9.78 2.47
CA GLN A 214 4.74 -11.05 2.36
C GLN A 214 6.12 -10.99 3.03
N VAL A 215 6.86 -9.89 2.89
CA VAL A 215 8.14 -9.70 3.59
C VAL A 215 7.94 -9.59 5.11
N ASN A 216 6.90 -8.89 5.56
CA ASN A 216 6.57 -8.83 7.00
C ASN A 216 6.25 -10.22 7.56
N GLU A 217 5.51 -11.05 6.83
CA GLU A 217 5.16 -12.41 7.24
C GLU A 217 6.39 -13.32 7.35
N LEU A 218 7.33 -13.23 6.41
CA LEU A 218 8.56 -14.02 6.46
C LEU A 218 9.45 -13.63 7.66
N LEU A 219 9.58 -12.34 7.93
CA LEU A 219 10.29 -11.85 9.12
C LEU A 219 9.54 -12.24 10.41
N PHE A 220 8.21 -12.12 10.43
CA PHE A 220 7.38 -12.53 11.55
C PHE A 220 7.61 -14.00 11.92
N ARG A 221 7.60 -14.91 10.92
CA ARG A 221 7.89 -16.33 11.14
C ARG A 221 9.27 -16.54 11.74
N SER A 222 10.30 -15.89 11.20
CA SER A 222 11.67 -15.96 11.75
C SER A 222 11.73 -15.50 13.22
N VAL A 223 11.00 -14.45 13.58
CA VAL A 223 10.96 -13.91 14.95
C VAL A 223 10.21 -14.85 15.89
N VAL A 224 9.07 -15.40 15.47
CA VAL A 224 8.26 -16.31 16.28
C VAL A 224 8.96 -17.66 16.48
N GLU A 225 9.56 -18.21 15.42
CA GLU A 225 10.36 -19.44 15.50
C GLU A 225 11.50 -19.26 16.50
N LYS A 226 12.21 -18.13 16.43
CA LYS A 226 13.30 -17.87 17.37
C LYS A 226 12.83 -17.76 18.83
N PHE A 227 11.70 -17.09 19.07
CA PHE A 227 11.12 -17.01 20.41
C PHE A 227 10.68 -18.39 20.92
N LYS A 228 10.13 -19.24 20.05
CA LYS A 228 9.75 -20.60 20.38
C LYS A 228 10.94 -21.47 20.72
N GLU A 229 12.06 -21.34 20.01
CA GLU A 229 13.31 -22.01 20.37
C GLU A 229 13.81 -21.60 21.75
N ASP A 230 13.79 -20.29 22.05
CA ASP A 230 14.38 -19.73 23.26
C ASP A 230 13.49 -19.93 24.51
N HIS A 231 12.15 -20.02 24.33
CA HIS A 231 11.19 -20.06 25.43
C HIS A 231 10.22 -21.25 25.42
N GLY A 232 10.16 -22.02 24.34
CA GLY A 232 9.22 -23.14 24.18
C GLY A 232 7.76 -22.70 24.01
N ILE A 233 7.51 -21.43 23.67
CA ILE A 233 6.16 -20.85 23.56
C ILE A 233 5.91 -20.44 22.11
N GLU A 234 4.81 -20.95 21.54
CA GLU A 234 4.33 -20.57 20.22
C GLU A 234 3.56 -19.23 20.32
N LEU A 235 4.12 -18.14 19.79
CA LEU A 235 3.44 -16.83 19.83
C LEU A 235 2.44 -16.64 18.69
N SER A 236 2.52 -17.43 17.62
CA SER A 236 1.60 -17.29 16.48
C SER A 236 0.14 -17.62 16.82
N VAL A 237 -0.10 -18.37 17.90
CA VAL A 237 -1.47 -18.70 18.36
C VAL A 237 -2.07 -17.61 19.24
N ASP A 238 -1.27 -16.65 19.72
CA ASP A 238 -1.74 -15.49 20.47
C ASP A 238 -1.91 -14.31 19.51
N TYR A 239 -3.17 -13.95 19.26
CA TYR A 239 -3.54 -12.88 18.34
C TYR A 239 -2.95 -11.51 18.75
N MET A 240 -2.91 -11.20 20.05
CA MET A 240 -2.41 -9.92 20.54
C MET A 240 -0.89 -9.84 20.45
N ALA A 241 -0.20 -10.94 20.80
CA ALA A 241 1.25 -11.03 20.62
C ALA A 241 1.62 -10.94 19.14
N SER A 242 0.92 -11.68 18.28
CA SER A 242 1.16 -11.71 16.84
C SER A 242 1.01 -10.34 16.19
N TYR A 243 -0.06 -9.61 16.51
CA TYR A 243 -0.27 -8.25 16.01
C TYR A 243 0.85 -7.29 16.42
N ARG A 244 1.30 -7.36 17.68
CA ARG A 244 2.41 -6.53 18.19
C ARG A 244 3.72 -6.83 17.48
N ILE A 245 4.00 -8.12 17.22
CA ILE A 245 5.21 -8.55 16.50
C ILE A 245 5.15 -8.06 15.06
N LEU A 246 4.01 -8.24 14.36
CA LEU A 246 3.85 -7.78 12.98
C LEU A 246 4.10 -6.27 12.85
N LYS A 247 3.60 -5.45 13.78
CA LYS A 247 3.88 -4.01 13.79
C LYS A 247 5.34 -3.68 14.06
N ALA A 248 5.99 -4.39 14.98
CA ALA A 248 7.41 -4.20 15.25
C ALA A 248 8.29 -4.62 14.07
N VAL A 249 7.93 -5.71 13.40
CA VAL A 249 8.60 -6.22 12.19
C VAL A 249 8.45 -5.24 11.02
N GLU A 250 7.25 -4.69 10.80
CA GLU A 250 7.01 -3.67 9.78
C GLU A 250 7.88 -2.43 10.00
N SER A 251 7.93 -1.95 11.25
CA SER A 251 8.80 -0.82 11.63
C SER A 251 10.28 -1.14 11.40
N ALA A 252 10.74 -2.32 11.83
CA ALA A 252 12.12 -2.76 11.64
C ALA A 252 12.49 -2.87 10.15
N LYS A 253 11.61 -3.44 9.32
CA LYS A 253 11.79 -3.51 7.86
C LYS A 253 11.97 -2.13 7.24
N ILE A 254 11.15 -1.15 7.62
CA ILE A 254 11.25 0.22 7.11
C ILE A 254 12.60 0.84 7.52
N GLU A 255 13.00 0.70 8.79
CA GLU A 255 14.30 1.19 9.27
C GLU A 255 15.49 0.58 8.51
N LEU A 256 15.43 -0.73 8.24
CA LEU A 256 16.46 -1.48 7.53
C LEU A 256 16.63 -1.08 6.06
N SER A 257 15.71 -0.28 5.50
CA SER A 257 15.92 0.32 4.18
C SER A 257 17.13 1.28 4.18
N ASN A 258 17.45 1.87 5.34
CA ASN A 258 18.54 2.81 5.51
C ASN A 258 19.55 2.44 6.62
N ARG A 259 19.27 1.42 7.43
CA ARG A 259 20.13 0.93 8.51
C ARG A 259 20.62 -0.49 8.27
N LEU A 260 21.73 -0.85 8.91
CA LEU A 260 22.28 -2.22 8.86
C LEU A 260 21.60 -3.18 9.84
N SER A 261 20.97 -2.65 10.90
CA SER A 261 20.25 -3.43 11.89
C SER A 261 19.12 -2.62 12.53
N SER A 262 18.10 -3.31 13.05
CA SER A 262 17.03 -2.75 13.88
C SER A 262 16.68 -3.74 15.00
N ASP A 263 16.30 -3.21 16.16
CA ASP A 263 16.01 -4.00 17.37
C ASP A 263 14.50 -4.03 17.63
N ILE A 264 13.94 -5.24 17.72
CA ILE A 264 12.58 -5.50 18.21
C ILE A 264 12.66 -5.68 19.72
N ASN A 265 11.95 -4.81 20.45
CA ASN A 265 11.83 -4.89 21.90
C ASN A 265 10.36 -4.79 22.32
N LEU A 266 9.75 -5.94 22.60
CA LEU A 266 8.35 -6.05 23.04
C LEU A 266 8.30 -6.64 24.46
N PRO A 267 8.26 -5.78 25.49
CA PRO A 267 8.15 -6.25 26.87
C PRO A 267 6.75 -6.80 27.15
N PHE A 268 6.66 -7.77 28.06
CA PHE A 268 5.39 -8.41 28.44
C PHE A 268 4.63 -8.91 27.21
N ILE A 269 5.34 -9.64 26.33
CA ILE A 269 4.75 -10.18 25.10
C ILE A 269 3.82 -11.35 25.41
N THR A 270 4.16 -12.16 26.42
CA THR A 270 3.34 -13.25 26.94
C THR A 270 3.77 -13.59 28.38
N ALA A 271 3.20 -14.63 29.00
CA ALA A 271 3.60 -15.13 30.31
C ALA A 271 3.51 -16.66 30.41
N ASP A 272 4.37 -17.26 31.23
CA ASP A 272 4.30 -18.69 31.61
C ASP A 272 4.22 -18.86 33.14
N ARG A 273 4.31 -20.11 33.62
CA ARG A 273 4.33 -20.42 35.06
C ARG A 273 5.50 -19.78 35.82
N LYS A 274 6.57 -19.38 35.13
CA LYS A 274 7.76 -18.72 35.70
C LYS A 274 7.66 -17.19 35.65
N GLY A 275 6.65 -16.64 34.99
CA GLY A 275 6.37 -15.20 34.95
C GLY A 275 6.26 -14.63 33.54
N ALA A 276 6.29 -13.31 33.44
CA ALA A 276 6.22 -12.59 32.17
C ALA A 276 7.44 -12.87 31.28
N LYS A 277 7.21 -12.85 29.96
CA LYS A 277 8.23 -12.96 28.92
C LYS A 277 8.32 -11.68 28.11
N HIS A 278 9.50 -11.40 27.59
CA HIS A 278 9.80 -10.25 26.75
C HIS A 278 10.41 -10.78 25.46
N LEU A 279 10.04 -10.20 24.32
CA LEU A 279 10.68 -10.49 23.06
C LEU A 279 11.74 -9.42 22.80
N MET A 280 13.00 -9.83 22.79
CA MET A 280 14.13 -9.01 22.36
C MET A 280 14.80 -9.72 21.20
N HIS A 281 14.75 -9.13 20.01
CA HIS A 281 15.29 -9.74 18.80
C HIS A 281 15.92 -8.67 17.90
N LYS A 282 17.08 -8.96 17.32
CA LYS A 282 17.75 -8.07 16.39
C LYS A 282 17.57 -8.59 14.97
N ILE A 283 17.08 -7.74 14.07
CA ILE A 283 16.99 -8.03 12.63
C ILE A 283 18.08 -7.22 11.93
N THR A 284 18.82 -7.86 11.03
CA THR A 284 19.85 -7.22 10.22
C THR A 284 19.40 -7.01 8.77
N ALA A 285 20.10 -6.14 8.05
CA ALA A 285 19.88 -5.97 6.61
C ALA A 285 20.17 -7.26 5.83
N PHE A 286 21.03 -8.14 6.35
CA PHE A 286 21.26 -9.47 5.79
C PHE A 286 20.04 -10.37 5.94
N ASP A 287 19.42 -10.40 7.12
CA ASP A 287 18.20 -11.18 7.36
C ASP A 287 17.06 -10.70 6.46
N LEU A 288 16.93 -9.38 6.30
CA LEU A 288 15.95 -8.79 5.38
C LEU A 288 16.22 -9.19 3.92
N ALA A 289 17.48 -9.13 3.47
CA ALA A 289 17.84 -9.55 2.11
C ALA A 289 17.53 -11.03 1.88
N HIS A 290 17.82 -11.88 2.87
CA HIS A 290 17.57 -13.32 2.79
C HIS A 290 16.09 -13.64 2.61
N VAL A 291 15.20 -13.04 3.42
CA VAL A 291 13.75 -13.24 3.26
C VAL A 291 13.21 -12.64 1.96
N GLN A 292 13.91 -11.69 1.35
CA GLN A 292 13.53 -11.09 0.06
C GLN A 292 13.98 -11.90 -1.16
N GLU A 293 14.79 -12.95 -1.02
CA GLU A 293 15.26 -13.78 -2.15
C GLU A 293 14.11 -14.46 -2.91
N GLY A 294 13.09 -14.94 -2.20
CA GLY A 294 11.88 -15.51 -2.80
C GLY A 294 11.07 -14.45 -3.58
N PRO A 295 10.60 -13.38 -2.90
CA PRO A 295 9.90 -12.27 -3.54
C PRO A 295 10.67 -11.65 -4.73
N ALA A 296 11.99 -11.54 -4.67
CA ALA A 296 12.78 -11.02 -5.79
C ALA A 296 12.75 -11.94 -7.02
N ARG A 297 12.80 -13.27 -6.82
CA ARG A 297 12.67 -14.24 -7.91
C ARG A 297 11.29 -14.18 -8.55
N GLU A 298 10.24 -14.07 -7.74
CA GLU A 298 8.86 -13.90 -8.22
C GLU A 298 8.70 -12.59 -9.01
N ALA A 299 9.28 -11.48 -8.54
CA ALA A 299 9.26 -10.22 -9.26
C ALA A 299 9.92 -10.33 -10.65
N ILE A 300 11.08 -10.99 -10.72
CA ILE A 300 11.79 -11.23 -11.99
C ILE A 300 10.97 -12.14 -12.92
N ALA A 301 10.33 -13.18 -12.38
CA ALA A 301 9.46 -14.06 -13.16
C ALA A 301 8.27 -13.29 -13.74
N LEU A 302 7.61 -12.47 -12.93
CA LEU A 302 6.50 -11.61 -13.35
C LEU A 302 6.93 -10.63 -14.44
N CYS A 303 8.10 -10.00 -14.33
CA CYS A 303 8.61 -9.11 -15.37
C CYS A 303 8.90 -9.84 -16.68
N ASN A 304 9.50 -11.04 -16.63
CA ASN A 304 9.72 -11.83 -17.83
C ASN A 304 8.40 -12.21 -18.51
N GLN A 305 7.40 -12.60 -17.72
CA GLN A 305 6.09 -12.97 -18.22
C GLN A 305 5.39 -11.78 -18.87
N ALA A 306 5.35 -10.62 -18.20
CA ALA A 306 4.75 -9.40 -18.75
C ALA A 306 5.40 -8.98 -20.08
N LEU A 307 6.75 -9.06 -20.17
CA LEU A 307 7.48 -8.78 -21.41
C LEU A 307 7.14 -9.77 -22.53
N TYR A 308 7.05 -11.05 -22.19
CA TYR A 308 6.72 -12.11 -23.13
C TYR A 308 5.29 -11.95 -23.69
N GLU A 309 4.31 -11.75 -22.81
CA GLU A 309 2.90 -11.59 -23.19
C GLU A 309 2.66 -10.31 -24.00
N ALA A 310 3.41 -9.24 -23.72
CA ALA A 310 3.38 -8.01 -24.50
C ALA A 310 4.17 -8.08 -25.82
N GLY A 311 4.94 -9.15 -26.06
CA GLY A 311 5.82 -9.26 -27.23
C GLY A 311 6.98 -8.24 -27.23
N VAL A 312 7.39 -7.75 -26.06
CA VAL A 312 8.44 -6.73 -25.91
C VAL A 312 9.74 -7.37 -25.47
N LEU A 313 10.83 -7.15 -26.21
CA LEU A 313 12.14 -7.59 -25.76
C LEU A 313 12.68 -6.65 -24.69
N LYS A 314 13.31 -7.20 -23.65
CA LYS A 314 13.93 -6.43 -22.57
C LYS A 314 14.92 -5.35 -23.04
N GLN A 315 15.59 -5.58 -24.17
CA GLN A 315 16.54 -4.64 -24.76
C GLN A 315 15.85 -3.44 -25.42
N ASP A 316 14.60 -3.60 -25.85
CA ASP A 316 13.80 -2.59 -26.54
C ASP A 316 13.08 -1.65 -25.55
N LEU A 317 13.12 -1.96 -24.26
CA LEU A 317 12.66 -1.02 -23.23
C LEU A 317 13.50 0.26 -23.28
N SER A 318 12.85 1.40 -23.18
CA SER A 318 13.50 2.70 -22.96
C SER A 318 14.10 2.77 -21.55
N GLY A 319 13.37 2.23 -20.57
CA GLY A 319 13.79 2.19 -19.18
C GLY A 319 12.78 1.47 -18.31
N PHE A 320 13.02 1.48 -17.00
CA PHE A 320 12.04 1.04 -16.04
C PHE A 320 12.05 1.92 -14.79
N VAL A 321 10.90 2.01 -14.14
CA VAL A 321 10.64 2.83 -12.94
C VAL A 321 10.20 1.91 -11.82
N LEU A 322 10.66 2.19 -10.60
CA LEU A 322 10.24 1.51 -9.38
C LEU A 322 9.47 2.48 -8.48
N ILE A 323 8.21 2.16 -8.21
CA ILE A 323 7.33 2.92 -7.33
C ILE A 323 6.81 2.04 -6.17
N GLY A 324 6.14 2.67 -5.21
CA GLY A 324 5.62 1.99 -4.02
C GLY A 324 6.68 1.79 -2.93
N GLY A 325 6.24 1.45 -1.73
CA GLY A 325 7.13 1.36 -0.55
C GLY A 325 8.20 0.28 -0.67
N GLY A 326 7.90 -0.82 -1.36
CA GLY A 326 8.85 -1.89 -1.63
C GLY A 326 10.01 -1.46 -2.53
N ALA A 327 9.83 -0.41 -3.34
CA ALA A 327 10.90 0.17 -4.13
C ALA A 327 12.02 0.76 -3.26
N LYS A 328 11.84 0.98 -1.95
CA LYS A 328 12.92 1.43 -1.06
C LYS A 328 13.92 0.32 -0.70
N SER A 329 13.58 -0.95 -0.94
CA SER A 329 14.51 -2.06 -0.68
C SER A 329 15.71 -2.01 -1.63
N LYS A 330 16.91 -1.85 -1.07
CA LYS A 330 18.18 -1.90 -1.81
C LYS A 330 18.39 -3.25 -2.49
N PHE A 331 18.01 -4.34 -1.81
CA PHE A 331 18.12 -5.69 -2.36
C PHE A 331 17.22 -5.85 -3.58
N MET A 332 15.94 -5.47 -3.48
CA MET A 332 15.01 -5.54 -4.62
C MET A 332 15.49 -4.71 -5.81
N ARG A 333 15.94 -3.47 -5.56
CA ARG A 333 16.53 -2.62 -6.60
C ARG A 333 17.71 -3.29 -7.29
N GLN A 334 18.63 -3.88 -6.52
CA GLN A 334 19.81 -4.55 -7.06
C GLN A 334 19.42 -5.73 -7.96
N GLN A 335 18.50 -6.58 -7.52
CA GLN A 335 18.02 -7.74 -8.29
C GLN A 335 17.35 -7.30 -9.60
N LEU A 336 16.50 -6.28 -9.55
CA LEU A 336 15.79 -5.77 -10.72
C LEU A 336 16.72 -5.03 -11.69
N ASN A 337 17.69 -4.25 -11.19
CA ASN A 337 18.73 -3.62 -12.01
C ASN A 337 19.56 -4.68 -12.76
N ALA A 338 19.96 -5.75 -12.07
CA ALA A 338 20.69 -6.85 -12.67
C ALA A 338 19.84 -7.57 -13.74
N PHE A 339 18.56 -7.79 -13.46
CA PHE A 339 17.63 -8.39 -14.40
C PHE A 339 17.45 -7.55 -15.66
N PHE A 340 17.13 -6.26 -15.53
CA PHE A 340 16.96 -5.32 -16.66
C PHE A 340 18.28 -4.92 -17.34
N LYS A 341 19.43 -5.27 -16.75
CA LYS A 341 20.78 -4.90 -17.20
C LYS A 341 20.96 -3.39 -17.38
N ARG A 342 20.23 -2.61 -16.59
CA ARG A 342 20.29 -1.14 -16.53
C ARG A 342 19.81 -0.69 -15.15
N PRO A 343 20.21 0.49 -14.68
CA PRO A 343 19.64 1.03 -13.45
C PRO A 343 18.16 1.39 -13.65
N ALA A 344 17.35 1.18 -12.60
CA ALA A 344 16.04 1.78 -12.50
C ALA A 344 16.15 3.31 -12.60
N PHE A 345 15.14 3.94 -13.17
CA PHE A 345 15.03 5.39 -13.12
C PHE A 345 14.95 5.84 -11.65
N GLU A 346 15.90 6.68 -11.24
CA GLU A 346 15.90 7.28 -9.90
C GLU A 346 15.24 8.64 -9.95
N ILE A 347 14.17 8.78 -9.16
CA ILE A 347 13.49 10.05 -8.97
C ILE A 347 14.06 10.66 -7.69
N LYS A 348 14.79 11.77 -7.80
CA LYS A 348 15.45 12.39 -6.64
C LYS A 348 14.52 13.32 -5.87
N SER A 349 13.54 13.94 -6.53
CA SER A 349 12.68 14.94 -5.88
C SER A 349 11.53 14.40 -5.04
N PHE A 350 11.17 13.12 -5.16
CA PHE A 350 10.06 12.59 -4.37
C PHE A 350 10.26 11.14 -3.91
N ASN A 351 9.55 10.78 -2.85
CA ASN A 351 9.51 9.43 -2.30
C ASN A 351 8.73 8.51 -3.26
N PRO A 352 9.24 7.33 -3.66
CA PRO A 352 8.53 6.39 -4.54
C PRO A 352 7.11 6.02 -4.12
N GLU A 353 6.75 6.15 -2.84
CA GLU A 353 5.37 5.96 -2.32
C GLU A 353 4.41 7.08 -2.73
N GLU A 354 4.93 8.25 -3.07
CA GLU A 354 4.16 9.44 -3.46
C GLU A 354 4.02 9.56 -4.98
N ALA A 355 4.65 8.67 -5.75
CA ALA A 355 4.71 8.75 -7.21
C ALA A 355 3.32 8.85 -7.86
N VAL A 356 2.39 8.01 -7.40
CA VAL A 356 1.02 7.96 -7.94
C VAL A 356 0.26 9.25 -7.65
N VAL A 357 0.29 9.76 -6.41
CA VAL A 357 -0.45 10.96 -6.03
C VAL A 357 0.11 12.23 -6.67
N LEU A 358 1.44 12.35 -6.76
CA LEU A 358 2.09 13.44 -7.48
C LEU A 358 1.78 13.37 -8.98
N GLY A 359 1.71 12.16 -9.51
CA GLY A 359 1.36 11.87 -10.89
C GLY A 359 -0.06 12.26 -11.25
N ALA A 360 -1.03 11.86 -10.44
CA ALA A 360 -2.42 12.24 -10.57
C ALA A 360 -2.60 13.77 -10.48
N SER A 361 -1.85 14.42 -9.58
CA SER A 361 -1.84 15.89 -9.46
C SER A 361 -1.31 16.56 -10.72
N GLU A 362 -0.22 16.03 -11.29
CA GLU A 362 0.35 16.54 -12.54
C GLU A 362 -0.59 16.33 -13.73
N TYR A 363 -1.27 15.19 -13.79
CA TYR A 363 -2.30 14.93 -14.79
C TYR A 363 -3.46 15.94 -14.68
N GLY A 364 -3.95 16.21 -13.47
CA GLY A 364 -4.95 17.26 -13.24
C GLY A 364 -4.48 18.64 -13.69
N ARG A 365 -3.22 19.00 -13.44
CA ARG A 365 -2.62 20.26 -13.91
C ARG A 365 -2.62 20.35 -15.44
N LEU A 366 -2.30 19.26 -16.13
CA LEU A 366 -2.30 19.20 -17.60
C LEU A 366 -3.71 19.33 -18.16
N LEU A 367 -4.70 18.65 -17.56
CA LEU A 367 -6.11 18.79 -17.96
C LEU A 367 -6.58 20.24 -17.86
N ILE A 368 -6.23 20.96 -16.79
CA ILE A 368 -6.61 22.37 -16.63
C ILE A 368 -5.97 23.27 -17.70
N GLN A 369 -4.78 22.95 -18.21
CA GLN A 369 -4.12 23.74 -19.24
C GLN A 369 -4.69 23.56 -20.65
N GLU A 370 -5.45 22.48 -20.89
CA GLU A 370 -6.12 22.23 -22.17
C GLU A 370 -7.48 22.94 -22.29
N TYR A 371 -8.01 23.49 -21.19
CA TYR A 371 -9.20 24.36 -21.13
C TYR A 371 -8.80 25.82 -20.96
#